data_AF-A0A950J9W9-F1
#
_entry.id   AF-A0A950J9W9-F1
#
_cell.length_a   1.000
_cell.length_b   1.000
_cell.length_c   1.000
_cell.angle_alpha   90.00
_cell.angle_beta   90.00
_cell.angle_gamma   90.00
#
_symmetry.space_group_name_H-M   'P 1'
#
loop_
_entity.id
_entity.type
_entity.pdbx_description
1 polymer ?
#
loop_
_entity_poly.entity_id
_entity_poly.type
_entity_poly.pdbx_seq_one_letter_code
_entity_poly.pdbx_strand_id
1 'polypeptide(L)'
;MTAAVGLYLNASFLWKFGRTSESGVVFAVVGLVTDTITLVLPATVMVLWQRSRRGLALTGCGMYAIAVAMTLLTAVGFAATNIDDAVAGRDAASARRATLHDDIVRLKSERTGLVFAPIEPGAVAAAQIGRDQECGRVGPNCRQRVAELNAVLRDKAAADRAAEIDARIVTQEASLNALPALASPDPQTEAARAAVMWLSGGHVAASSEDIRMTRVLGIAAVLFMAGLLLAFGTALRQPVPK
;
A
#
# COMPACT_ATOMS: atom_id res chain seq x y z
N MET A 1 25.23 -10.97 18.43
CA MET A 1 23.84 -10.47 18.57
C MET A 1 23.24 -10.02 17.23
N THR A 2 23.93 -9.21 16.43
CA THR A 2 23.45 -8.75 15.10
C THR A 2 23.09 -9.88 14.14
N ALA A 3 23.90 -10.93 14.05
CA ALA A 3 23.61 -12.09 13.20
C ALA A 3 22.31 -12.81 13.61
N ALA A 4 22.10 -13.00 14.92
CA ALA A 4 20.88 -13.65 15.43
C ALA A 4 19.62 -12.83 15.15
N VAL A 5 19.71 -11.49 15.25
CA VAL A 5 18.61 -10.59 14.86
C VAL A 5 18.34 -10.70 13.36
N GLY A 6 19.37 -10.73 12.52
CA GLY A 6 19.22 -10.92 11.07
C GLY A 6 18.52 -12.23 10.71
N LEU A 7 18.97 -13.35 11.27
CA LEU A 7 18.35 -14.68 11.12
C LEU A 7 16.87 -14.68 11.54
N TYR A 8 16.55 -14.08 12.68
CA TYR A 8 15.18 -14.00 13.18
C TYR A 8 14.28 -13.15 12.27
N LEU A 9 14.75 -11.97 11.87
CA LEU A 9 14.00 -11.07 10.99
C LEU A 9 13.74 -11.71 9.63
N ASN A 10 14.76 -12.35 9.04
CA ASN A 10 14.64 -13.02 7.75
C ASN A 10 13.66 -14.21 7.81
N ALA A 11 13.76 -15.05 8.85
CA ALA A 11 12.86 -16.18 9.05
C ALA A 11 11.41 -15.73 9.30
N SER A 12 11.23 -14.71 10.14
CA SER A 12 9.91 -14.14 10.47
C SER A 12 9.25 -13.52 9.24
N PHE A 13 10.05 -12.88 8.39
CA PHE A 13 9.56 -12.30 7.15
C PHE A 13 9.18 -13.38 6.13
N LEU A 14 10.03 -14.38 5.95
CA LEU A 14 9.77 -15.46 5.01
C LEU A 14 8.55 -16.31 5.41
N TRP A 15 8.33 -16.50 6.72
CA TRP A 15 7.11 -17.12 7.24
C TRP A 15 5.84 -16.44 6.72
N LYS A 16 5.81 -15.10 6.67
CA LYS A 16 4.64 -14.32 6.24
C LYS A 16 4.27 -14.51 4.75
N PHE A 17 5.16 -15.06 3.92
CA PHE A 17 4.81 -15.39 2.53
C PHE A 17 4.06 -16.72 2.38
N GLY A 18 4.03 -17.55 3.42
CA GLY A 18 3.20 -18.74 3.44
C GLY A 18 1.72 -18.35 3.44
N ARG A 19 0.97 -18.75 2.40
CA ARG A 19 -0.49 -18.63 2.41
C ARG A 19 -1.15 -19.60 3.39
N THR A 20 -0.43 -20.62 3.80
CA THR A 20 -0.82 -21.63 4.79
C THR A 20 0.25 -21.70 5.89
N SER A 21 -0.09 -22.22 7.07
CA SER A 21 0.88 -22.43 8.15
C SER A 21 2.05 -23.31 7.69
N GLU A 22 1.78 -24.37 6.95
CA GLU A 22 2.78 -25.30 6.41
C GLU A 22 3.76 -24.61 5.46
N SER A 23 3.25 -23.83 4.49
CA SER A 23 4.11 -23.08 3.57
C SER A 23 4.93 -22.00 4.29
N GLY A 24 4.40 -21.40 5.36
CA GLY A 24 5.11 -20.45 6.21
C GLY A 24 6.32 -21.10 6.90
N VAL A 25 6.14 -22.29 7.48
CA VAL A 25 7.25 -23.06 8.09
C VAL A 25 8.34 -23.31 7.06
N VAL A 26 7.97 -23.80 5.87
CA VAL A 26 8.93 -24.14 4.81
C VAL A 26 9.75 -22.90 4.42
N PHE A 27 9.11 -21.76 4.18
CA PHE A 27 9.84 -20.54 3.82
C PHE A 27 10.73 -20.01 4.93
N ALA A 28 10.28 -20.06 6.19
CA ALA A 28 11.10 -19.67 7.33
C ALA A 28 12.36 -20.53 7.46
N VAL A 29 12.22 -21.85 7.30
CA VAL A 29 13.36 -22.79 7.33
C VAL A 29 14.33 -22.51 6.18
N VAL A 30 13.82 -22.29 4.96
CA VAL A 30 14.65 -21.92 3.80
C VAL A 30 15.43 -20.63 4.06
N GLY A 31 14.80 -19.65 4.70
CA GLY A 31 15.45 -18.41 5.14
C GLY A 31 16.61 -18.64 6.11
N LEU A 32 16.35 -19.38 7.19
CA LEU A 32 17.36 -19.72 8.20
C LEU A 32 18.54 -20.48 7.60
N VAL A 33 18.27 -21.43 6.71
CA VAL A 33 19.31 -22.19 6.00
C VAL A 33 20.13 -21.26 5.11
N THR A 34 19.48 -20.36 4.37
CA THR A 34 20.17 -19.39 3.48
C THR A 34 21.10 -18.47 4.27
N ASP A 35 20.67 -17.98 5.42
CA ASP A 35 21.50 -17.12 6.28
C ASP A 35 22.63 -17.90 6.97
N THR A 36 22.38 -19.16 7.35
CA THR A 36 23.44 -20.01 7.89
C THR A 36 24.51 -20.27 6.84
N ILE A 37 24.11 -20.48 5.58
CA ILE A 37 25.01 -20.63 4.45
C ILE A 37 25.86 -19.38 4.27
N THR A 38 25.25 -18.18 4.23
CA THR A 38 26.02 -16.92 4.05
C THR A 38 27.02 -16.67 5.17
N LEU A 39 26.75 -17.13 6.40
CA LEU A 39 27.68 -17.02 7.51
C LEU A 39 28.86 -17.99 7.41
N VAL A 40 28.63 -19.22 6.94
CA VAL A 40 29.65 -20.29 6.93
C VAL A 40 30.50 -20.29 5.66
N LEU A 41 29.92 -19.93 4.51
CA LEU A 41 30.57 -20.06 3.21
C LEU A 41 31.87 -19.24 3.05
N PRO A 42 31.97 -17.99 3.54
CA PRO A 42 33.21 -17.22 3.41
C PRO A 42 34.42 -17.92 4.05
N ALA A 43 34.23 -18.53 5.22
CA ALA A 43 35.28 -19.26 5.90
C ALA A 43 35.69 -20.53 5.14
N THR A 44 34.72 -21.28 4.60
CA THR A 44 35.02 -22.50 3.83
C THR A 44 35.72 -22.18 2.52
N VAL A 45 35.32 -21.11 1.83
CA VAL A 45 35.97 -20.61 0.62
C VAL A 45 37.42 -20.21 0.90
N MET A 46 37.69 -19.48 1.99
CA MET A 46 39.06 -19.10 2.37
C MET A 46 39.93 -20.33 2.60
N VAL A 47 39.43 -21.35 3.31
CA VAL A 47 40.19 -22.59 3.56
C VAL A 47 40.44 -23.36 2.26
N LEU A 48 39.44 -23.47 1.38
CA LEU A 48 39.59 -24.12 0.07
C LEU A 48 40.59 -23.40 -0.82
N TRP A 49 40.60 -22.07 -0.78
CA TRP A 49 41.54 -21.23 -1.51
C TRP A 49 42.98 -21.45 -1.01
N GLN A 50 43.18 -21.45 0.31
CA GLN A 50 44.49 -21.72 0.93
C GLN A 50 45.00 -23.14 0.64
N ARG A 51 44.10 -24.12 0.50
CA ARG A 51 44.45 -25.50 0.10
C ARG A 51 44.61 -25.68 -1.41
N SER A 52 44.73 -24.60 -2.18
CA SER A 52 44.89 -24.60 -3.64
C SER A 52 43.76 -25.28 -4.42
N ARG A 53 42.60 -25.52 -3.80
CA ARG A 53 41.41 -26.11 -4.45
C ARG A 53 40.57 -25.01 -5.12
N ARG A 54 41.19 -24.30 -6.07
CA ARG A 54 40.63 -23.07 -6.68
C ARG A 54 39.28 -23.29 -7.35
N GLY A 55 39.05 -24.45 -8.00
CA GLY A 55 37.77 -24.77 -8.62
C GLY A 55 36.60 -24.79 -7.62
N LEU A 56 36.80 -25.43 -6.46
CA LEU A 56 35.80 -25.47 -5.39
C LEU A 56 35.66 -24.12 -4.68
N ALA A 57 36.75 -23.35 -4.56
CA ALA A 57 36.67 -22.01 -4.01
C ALA A 57 35.87 -21.06 -4.92
N LEU A 58 36.03 -21.16 -6.25
CA LEU A 58 35.26 -20.39 -7.22
C LEU A 58 33.76 -20.73 -7.19
N THR A 59 33.40 -22.02 -7.13
CA THR A 59 31.99 -22.42 -6.99
C THR A 59 31.40 -21.91 -5.67
N GLY A 60 32.18 -21.95 -4.58
CA GLY A 60 31.79 -21.37 -3.30
C GLY A 60 31.57 -19.86 -3.38
N CYS A 61 32.48 -19.10 -4.02
CA CYS A 61 32.27 -17.67 -4.26
C CYS A 61 30.95 -17.39 -5.01
N GLY A 62 30.63 -18.16 -6.04
CA GLY A 62 29.38 -18.02 -6.79
C GLY A 62 28.14 -18.28 -5.93
N MET A 63 28.15 -19.35 -5.14
CA MET A 63 27.07 -19.66 -4.19
C MET A 63 26.89 -18.57 -3.13
N TYR A 64 28.01 -18.04 -2.60
CA TYR A 64 27.97 -16.94 -1.65
C TYR A 64 27.32 -15.69 -2.25
N ALA A 65 27.68 -15.33 -3.49
CA ALA A 65 27.09 -14.17 -4.18
C ALA A 65 25.57 -14.31 -4.36
N ILE A 66 25.10 -15.50 -4.75
CA ILE A 66 23.65 -15.79 -4.89
C ILE A 66 22.95 -15.67 -3.53
N ALA A 67 23.52 -16.29 -2.50
CA ALA A 67 22.93 -16.29 -1.17
C ALA A 67 22.85 -14.87 -0.58
N VAL A 68 23.91 -14.06 -0.76
CA VAL A 68 23.91 -12.64 -0.37
C VAL A 68 22.87 -11.84 -1.14
N ALA A 69 22.75 -12.04 -2.45
CA ALA A 69 21.73 -11.36 -3.26
C ALA A 69 20.30 -11.68 -2.77
N MET A 70 20.04 -12.93 -2.39
CA MET A 70 18.76 -13.35 -1.84
C MET A 70 18.50 -12.77 -0.45
N THR A 71 19.48 -12.79 0.45
CA THR A 71 19.35 -12.16 1.77
C THR A 71 19.12 -10.66 1.63
N LEU A 72 19.80 -9.98 0.71
CA LEU A 72 19.59 -8.55 0.42
C LEU A 72 18.18 -8.28 -0.12
N LEU A 73 17.71 -9.06 -1.10
CA LEU A 73 16.36 -8.91 -1.64
C LEU A 73 15.29 -9.13 -0.56
N THR A 74 15.54 -10.07 0.34
CA THR A 74 14.63 -10.39 1.44
C THR A 74 14.64 -9.32 2.51
N ALA A 75 15.81 -8.77 2.86
CA ALA A 75 15.94 -7.64 3.78
C ALA A 75 15.31 -6.36 3.21
N VAL A 76 15.49 -6.08 1.92
CA VAL A 76 14.82 -4.98 1.21
C VAL A 76 13.31 -5.21 1.20
N GLY A 77 12.85 -6.43 0.93
CA GLY A 77 11.43 -6.78 1.00
C GLY A 77 10.84 -6.60 2.39
N PHE A 78 11.56 -6.97 3.46
CA PHE A 78 11.12 -6.78 4.83
C PHE A 78 11.07 -5.29 5.19
N ALA A 79 12.12 -4.53 4.85
CA ALA A 79 12.18 -3.10 5.08
C ALA A 79 11.04 -2.39 4.34
N ALA A 80 10.85 -2.72 3.05
CA ALA A 80 9.74 -2.26 2.25
C ALA A 80 8.41 -2.66 2.90
N THR A 81 8.15 -3.92 3.27
CA THR A 81 6.87 -4.32 3.90
C THR A 81 6.55 -3.56 5.19
N ASN A 82 7.54 -3.27 6.04
CA ASN A 82 7.27 -2.49 7.26
C ASN A 82 7.08 -1.00 6.97
N ILE A 83 7.75 -0.49 5.93
CA ILE A 83 7.46 0.82 5.35
C ILE A 83 6.07 0.78 4.68
N ASP A 84 5.63 -0.37 4.18
CA ASP A 84 4.43 -0.55 3.37
C ASP A 84 3.21 -0.85 4.20
N ASP A 85 3.31 -1.49 5.36
CA ASP A 85 2.24 -1.52 6.34
C ASP A 85 1.98 -0.10 6.86
N ALA A 86 3.03 0.70 6.99
CA ALA A 86 2.91 2.13 7.21
C ALA A 86 2.34 2.87 5.98
N VAL A 87 2.52 2.37 4.75
CA VAL A 87 1.96 2.93 3.49
C VAL A 87 0.59 2.35 3.07
N ALA A 88 0.15 1.19 3.54
CA ALA A 88 -1.16 0.60 3.25
C ALA A 88 -2.24 1.32 4.05
N GLY A 89 -1.90 1.73 5.29
CA GLY A 89 -2.67 2.75 6.00
C GLY A 89 -2.72 4.08 5.22
N ARG A 90 -1.70 4.36 4.39
CA ARG A 90 -1.65 5.53 3.51
C ARG A 90 -2.50 5.35 2.24
N ASP A 91 -2.57 4.17 1.64
CA ASP A 91 -3.42 3.91 0.46
C ASP A 91 -4.91 3.88 0.81
N ALA A 92 -5.28 3.27 1.93
CA ALA A 92 -6.65 3.36 2.45
C ALA A 92 -7.03 4.83 2.72
N ALA A 93 -6.10 5.63 3.26
CA ALA A 93 -6.30 7.06 3.43
C ALA A 93 -6.39 7.81 2.10
N SER A 94 -5.62 7.44 1.08
CA SER A 94 -5.63 8.04 -0.26
C SER A 94 -6.94 7.73 -1.01
N ALA A 95 -7.36 6.47 -1.04
CA ALA A 95 -8.65 6.06 -1.61
C ALA A 95 -9.81 6.77 -0.92
N ARG A 96 -9.76 6.85 0.43
CA ARG A 96 -10.75 7.62 1.20
C ARG A 96 -10.74 9.10 0.84
N ARG A 97 -9.56 9.68 0.61
CA ARG A 97 -9.38 11.07 0.19
C ARG A 97 -10.00 11.33 -1.18
N ALA A 98 -9.75 10.44 -2.14
CA ALA A 98 -10.32 10.52 -3.50
C ALA A 98 -11.86 10.44 -3.46
N THR A 99 -12.42 9.45 -2.73
CA THR A 99 -13.87 9.34 -2.57
C THR A 99 -14.49 10.59 -1.93
N LEU A 100 -13.86 11.13 -0.88
CA LEU A 100 -14.35 12.37 -0.25
C LEU A 100 -14.27 13.56 -1.20
N HIS A 101 -13.21 13.67 -2.00
CA HIS A 101 -13.06 14.75 -2.98
C HIS A 101 -14.14 14.68 -4.06
N ASP A 102 -14.38 13.50 -4.63
CA ASP A 102 -15.41 13.28 -5.66
C ASP A 102 -16.81 13.57 -5.10
N ASP A 103 -17.09 13.17 -3.86
CA ASP A 103 -18.35 13.47 -3.19
C ASP A 103 -18.55 14.98 -2.98
N ILE A 104 -17.50 15.71 -2.57
CA ILE A 104 -17.56 17.18 -2.41
C ILE A 104 -17.83 17.85 -3.75
N VAL A 105 -17.15 17.43 -4.83
CA VAL A 105 -17.36 17.96 -6.18
C VAL A 105 -18.80 17.71 -6.63
N ARG A 106 -19.31 16.50 -6.41
CA ARG A 106 -20.70 16.14 -6.70
C ARG A 106 -21.68 17.03 -5.93
N LEU A 107 -21.51 17.18 -4.61
CA LEU A 107 -22.37 18.03 -3.79
C LEU A 107 -22.32 19.50 -4.21
N LYS A 108 -21.13 20.03 -4.56
CA LYS A 108 -21.00 21.40 -5.09
C LYS A 108 -21.75 21.57 -6.41
N SER A 109 -21.69 20.57 -7.29
CA SER A 109 -22.46 20.60 -8.54
C SER A 109 -23.98 20.58 -8.28
N GLU A 110 -24.47 19.73 -7.36
CA GLU A 110 -25.87 19.69 -6.96
C GLU A 110 -26.31 21.03 -6.37
N ARG A 111 -25.47 21.65 -5.54
CA ARG A 111 -25.73 22.95 -4.92
C ARG A 111 -25.90 24.07 -5.94
N THR A 112 -25.08 24.08 -6.99
CA THR A 112 -25.17 25.07 -8.07
C THR A 112 -26.41 24.90 -8.96
N GLY A 113 -26.98 23.69 -9.00
CA GLY A 113 -28.21 23.42 -9.74
C GLY A 113 -29.50 23.87 -9.02
N LEU A 114 -29.43 24.19 -7.73
CA LEU A 114 -30.58 24.66 -6.96
C LEU A 114 -30.78 26.16 -7.13
N VAL A 115 -31.90 26.55 -7.74
CA VAL A 115 -32.33 27.95 -7.90
C VAL A 115 -33.59 28.15 -7.08
N PHE A 116 -33.60 29.18 -6.23
CA PHE A 116 -34.73 29.57 -5.40
C PHE A 116 -34.68 31.08 -5.11
N ALA A 117 -35.85 31.68 -4.90
CA ALA A 117 -35.92 33.06 -4.46
C ALA A 117 -35.48 33.19 -2.99
N PRO A 118 -34.81 34.29 -2.58
CA PRO A 118 -34.52 34.55 -1.17
C PRO A 118 -35.79 34.51 -0.32
N ILE A 119 -35.77 33.71 0.75
CA ILE A 119 -36.90 33.57 1.67
C ILE A 119 -36.62 34.34 2.96
N GLU A 120 -37.45 35.33 3.21
CA GLU A 120 -37.51 36.05 4.48
C GLU A 120 -38.02 35.13 5.61
N PRO A 121 -37.49 35.26 6.84
CA PRO A 121 -38.06 34.59 8.01
C PRO A 121 -39.55 34.89 8.14
N GLY A 122 -40.39 33.84 8.15
CA GLY A 122 -41.84 33.99 8.27
C GLY A 122 -42.62 34.15 6.95
N ALA A 123 -41.96 34.15 5.78
CA ALA A 123 -42.65 34.26 4.48
C ALA A 123 -43.71 33.17 4.25
N VAL A 124 -43.46 31.93 4.71
CA VAL A 124 -44.45 30.83 4.66
C VAL A 124 -45.66 31.15 5.54
N ALA A 125 -45.43 31.65 6.76
CA ALA A 125 -46.51 31.99 7.67
C ALA A 125 -47.35 33.15 7.10
N ALA A 126 -46.72 34.16 6.51
CA ALA A 126 -47.40 35.26 5.84
C ALA A 126 -48.24 34.79 4.64
N ALA A 127 -47.68 33.93 3.78
CA ALA A 127 -48.41 33.36 2.64
C ALA A 127 -49.59 32.48 3.09
N GLN A 128 -49.43 31.74 4.19
CA GLN A 128 -50.47 30.89 4.74
C GLN A 128 -51.62 31.70 5.35
N ILE A 129 -51.30 32.75 6.11
CA ILE A 129 -52.30 33.70 6.62
C ILE A 129 -53.08 34.34 5.45
N GLY A 130 -52.38 34.76 4.39
CA GLY A 130 -53.01 35.34 3.20
C GLY A 130 -53.95 34.37 2.47
N ARG A 131 -53.58 33.07 2.39
CA ARG A 131 -54.47 32.02 1.89
C ARG A 131 -55.71 31.87 2.76
N ASP A 132 -55.54 31.77 4.08
CA ASP A 132 -56.63 31.46 5.00
C ASP A 132 -57.67 32.59 5.07
N GLN A 133 -57.23 33.85 4.96
CA GLN A 133 -58.10 35.02 4.91
C GLN A 133 -59.01 35.04 3.67
N GLU A 134 -58.50 34.65 2.50
CA GLU A 134 -59.23 34.69 1.22
C GLU A 134 -60.03 33.40 0.98
N CYS A 135 -59.43 32.24 1.18
CA CYS A 135 -60.06 30.94 0.92
C CYS A 135 -61.09 30.57 2.00
N GLY A 136 -60.94 31.04 3.23
CA GLY A 136 -61.92 30.82 4.31
C GLY A 136 -63.25 31.54 4.09
N ARG A 137 -63.29 32.56 3.21
CA ARG A 137 -64.48 33.35 2.87
C ARG A 137 -64.98 33.11 1.43
N VAL A 138 -64.40 32.15 0.71
CA VAL A 138 -64.68 31.90 -0.73
C VAL A 138 -64.44 33.16 -1.58
N GLY A 139 -63.34 33.87 -1.32
CA GLY A 139 -62.94 35.05 -2.07
C GLY A 139 -62.56 34.72 -3.53
N PRO A 140 -62.74 35.67 -4.48
CA PRO A 140 -62.43 35.45 -5.89
C PRO A 140 -60.95 35.14 -6.16
N ASN A 141 -60.06 35.50 -5.24
CA ASN A 141 -58.61 35.39 -5.38
C ASN A 141 -58.00 34.14 -4.72
N CYS A 142 -58.82 33.23 -4.19
CA CYS A 142 -58.32 32.05 -3.45
C CYS A 142 -57.32 31.21 -4.28
N ARG A 143 -57.56 31.01 -5.59
CA ARG A 143 -56.63 30.28 -6.47
C ARG A 143 -55.25 30.94 -6.58
N GLN A 144 -55.21 32.27 -6.63
CA GLN A 144 -53.96 33.01 -6.68
C GLN A 144 -53.17 32.86 -5.37
N ARG A 145 -53.82 32.99 -4.20
CA ARG A 145 -53.16 32.82 -2.90
C ARG A 145 -52.63 31.40 -2.68
N VAL A 146 -53.33 30.39 -3.18
CA VAL A 146 -52.83 29.01 -3.16
C VAL A 146 -51.59 28.86 -4.05
N ALA A 147 -51.56 29.49 -5.24
CA ALA A 147 -50.40 29.47 -6.12
C ALA A 147 -49.19 30.20 -5.50
N GLU A 148 -49.41 31.34 -4.83
CA GLU A 148 -48.38 32.07 -4.08
C GLU A 148 -47.81 31.25 -2.92
N LEU A 149 -48.67 30.62 -2.10
CA LEU A 149 -48.22 29.74 -1.02
C LEU A 149 -47.41 28.56 -1.58
N ASN A 150 -47.86 27.93 -2.65
CA ASN A 150 -47.13 26.83 -3.29
C ASN A 150 -45.78 27.29 -3.87
N ALA A 151 -45.67 28.52 -4.38
CA ALA A 151 -44.41 29.07 -4.82
C ALA A 151 -43.43 29.23 -3.65
N VAL A 152 -43.86 29.88 -2.56
CA VAL A 152 -43.05 30.07 -1.35
C VAL A 152 -42.64 28.74 -0.72
N LEU A 153 -43.52 27.74 -0.71
CA LEU A 153 -43.19 26.40 -0.22
C LEU A 153 -42.16 25.69 -1.09
N ARG A 154 -42.21 25.84 -2.43
CA ARG A 154 -41.20 25.29 -3.34
C ARG A 154 -39.84 25.96 -3.13
N ASP A 155 -39.82 27.29 -3.05
CA ASP A 155 -38.59 28.03 -2.77
C ASP A 155 -38.00 27.65 -1.40
N LYS A 156 -38.86 27.42 -0.39
CA LYS A 156 -38.41 26.98 0.94
C LYS A 156 -37.82 25.59 0.91
N ALA A 157 -38.49 24.65 0.25
CA ALA A 157 -37.98 23.28 0.12
C ALA A 157 -36.62 23.27 -0.61
N ALA A 158 -36.43 24.11 -1.62
CA ALA A 158 -35.16 24.27 -2.31
C ALA A 158 -34.07 24.92 -1.43
N ALA A 159 -34.42 25.94 -0.64
CA ALA A 159 -33.53 26.60 0.31
C ALA A 159 -33.09 25.65 1.44
N ASP A 160 -34.02 24.89 2.02
CA ASP A 160 -33.76 23.90 3.07
C ASP A 160 -32.81 22.79 2.54
N ARG A 161 -33.06 22.32 1.30
CA ARG A 161 -32.18 21.33 0.64
C ARG A 161 -30.78 21.89 0.36
N ALA A 162 -30.69 23.15 -0.04
CA ALA A 162 -29.42 23.82 -0.23
C ALA A 162 -28.61 23.90 1.08
N ALA A 163 -29.26 24.27 2.19
CA ALA A 163 -28.62 24.31 3.51
C ALA A 163 -28.12 22.92 3.96
N GLU A 164 -28.88 21.86 3.68
CA GLU A 164 -28.45 20.48 3.97
C GLU A 164 -27.19 20.09 3.18
N ILE A 165 -27.15 20.41 1.88
CA ILE A 165 -25.97 20.14 1.03
C ILE A 165 -24.76 20.93 1.53
N ASP A 166 -24.94 22.21 1.88
CA ASP A 166 -23.87 23.06 2.40
C ASP A 166 -23.28 22.49 3.71
N ALA A 167 -24.12 22.00 4.63
CA ALA A 167 -23.67 21.34 5.86
C ALA A 167 -22.88 20.04 5.58
N ARG A 168 -23.31 19.26 4.59
CA ARG A 168 -22.60 18.04 4.17
C ARG A 168 -21.23 18.35 3.56
N ILE A 169 -21.13 19.38 2.73
CA ILE A 169 -19.86 19.84 2.15
C ILE A 169 -18.86 20.19 3.27
N VAL A 170 -19.27 21.00 4.24
CA VAL A 170 -18.41 21.40 5.37
C VAL A 170 -17.91 20.18 6.16
N THR A 171 -18.80 19.22 6.42
CA THR A 171 -18.45 17.99 7.16
C THR A 171 -17.45 17.13 6.39
N GLN A 172 -17.64 16.99 5.07
CA GLN A 172 -16.73 16.21 4.23
C GLN A 172 -15.39 16.91 4.02
N GLU A 173 -15.35 18.24 3.89
CA GLU A 173 -14.12 19.02 3.82
C GLU A 173 -13.31 18.92 5.11
N ALA A 174 -13.96 18.96 6.28
CA ALA A 174 -13.30 18.73 7.56
C ALA A 174 -12.69 17.31 7.64
N SER A 175 -13.42 16.30 7.15
CA SER A 175 -12.93 14.92 7.08
C SER A 175 -11.76 14.77 6.11
N LEU A 176 -11.78 15.49 4.99
CA LEU A 176 -10.71 15.49 3.99
C LEU A 176 -9.41 16.12 4.54
N ASN A 177 -9.55 17.22 5.29
CA ASN A 177 -8.44 17.96 5.89
C ASN A 177 -7.79 17.20 7.06
N ALA A 178 -8.50 16.25 7.66
CA ALA A 178 -7.98 15.37 8.70
C ALA A 178 -7.09 14.22 8.16
N LEU A 179 -7.07 13.97 6.84
CA LEU A 179 -6.29 12.89 6.23
C LEU A 179 -4.86 13.32 5.84
N PRO A 180 -3.82 12.50 6.12
CA PRO A 180 -2.44 12.77 5.71
C PRO A 180 -2.25 12.67 4.18
N ALA A 181 -1.30 13.43 3.60
CA ALA A 181 -1.04 13.49 2.14
C ALA A 181 0.04 12.47 1.69
N LEU A 182 -0.23 11.67 0.65
CA LEU A 182 0.44 10.37 0.44
C LEU A 182 0.64 9.98 -1.04
N ALA A 183 1.75 9.30 -1.34
CA ALA A 183 2.26 9.02 -2.69
C ALA A 183 2.80 7.56 -2.83
N SER A 184 2.12 6.70 -3.62
CA SER A 184 2.64 5.59 -4.48
C SER A 184 2.08 4.15 -4.28
N PRO A 185 1.88 3.31 -5.35
CA PRO A 185 1.06 2.07 -5.33
C PRO A 185 1.74 0.67 -5.26
N ASP A 186 3.06 0.47 -5.38
CA ASP A 186 3.75 -0.84 -5.14
C ASP A 186 5.18 -0.63 -4.62
N PRO A 187 5.38 -0.57 -3.30
CA PRO A 187 6.62 -0.02 -2.78
C PRO A 187 7.73 -1.05 -2.65
N GLN A 188 7.45 -2.36 -2.61
CA GLN A 188 8.51 -3.39 -2.66
C GLN A 188 9.20 -3.40 -4.01
N THR A 189 8.41 -3.38 -5.09
CA THR A 189 8.94 -3.40 -6.44
C THR A 189 9.59 -2.06 -6.78
N GLU A 190 9.02 -0.94 -6.32
CA GLU A 190 9.64 0.38 -6.45
C GLU A 190 10.91 0.53 -5.63
N ALA A 191 10.96 0.08 -4.37
CA ALA A 191 12.14 0.17 -3.54
C ALA A 191 13.28 -0.72 -4.07
N ALA A 192 12.95 -1.95 -4.50
CA ALA A 192 13.94 -2.85 -5.12
C ALA A 192 14.47 -2.26 -6.44
N ARG A 193 13.59 -1.72 -7.29
CA ARG A 193 13.98 -1.03 -8.52
C ARG A 193 14.84 0.20 -8.23
N ALA A 194 14.45 1.02 -7.25
CA ALA A 194 15.20 2.19 -6.82
C ALA A 194 16.57 1.82 -6.26
N ALA A 195 16.67 0.74 -5.48
CA ALA A 195 17.93 0.23 -4.97
C ALA A 195 18.85 -0.26 -6.10
N VAL A 196 18.31 -1.00 -7.08
CA VAL A 196 19.08 -1.46 -8.25
C VAL A 196 19.54 -0.26 -9.10
N MET A 197 18.65 0.70 -9.33
CA MET A 197 18.98 1.93 -10.06
C MET A 197 20.06 2.74 -9.33
N TRP A 198 19.95 2.89 -8.01
CA TRP A 198 20.95 3.59 -7.20
C TRP A 198 22.31 2.87 -7.19
N LEU A 199 22.32 1.55 -6.93
CA LEU A 199 23.54 0.73 -6.90
C LEU A 199 24.24 0.68 -8.26
N SER A 200 23.48 0.71 -9.35
CA SER A 200 24.04 0.75 -10.71
C SER A 200 24.41 2.16 -11.18
N GLY A 201 24.26 3.19 -10.34
CA GLY A 201 24.46 4.58 -10.75
C GLY A 201 23.56 5.00 -11.92
N GLY A 202 22.36 4.44 -12.00
CA GLY A 202 21.39 4.68 -13.07
C GLY A 202 21.59 3.86 -14.35
N HIS A 203 22.61 2.99 -14.41
CA HIS A 203 22.94 2.25 -15.64
C HIS A 203 22.06 1.02 -15.86
N VAL A 204 21.38 0.53 -14.82
CA VAL A 204 20.47 -0.62 -14.90
C VAL A 204 19.07 -0.17 -14.50
N ALA A 205 18.14 -0.24 -15.45
CA ALA A 205 16.72 -0.01 -15.24
C ALA A 205 15.98 -1.36 -15.14
N ALA A 206 15.99 -1.97 -13.94
CA ALA A 206 15.23 -3.19 -13.72
C ALA A 206 13.72 -2.92 -13.81
N SER A 207 13.01 -3.71 -14.61
CA SER A 207 11.56 -3.69 -14.62
C SER A 207 10.98 -4.39 -13.40
N SER A 208 9.70 -4.13 -13.11
CA SER A 208 8.97 -4.81 -12.04
C SER A 208 8.96 -6.34 -12.21
N GLU A 209 8.91 -6.81 -13.45
CA GLU A 209 8.92 -8.23 -13.78
C GLU A 209 10.29 -8.88 -13.55
N ASP A 210 11.39 -8.15 -13.83
CA ASP A 210 12.77 -8.64 -13.60
C ASP A 210 13.02 -8.92 -12.11
N ILE A 211 12.53 -8.05 -11.23
CA ILE A 211 12.63 -8.23 -9.78
C ILE A 211 11.83 -9.45 -9.33
N ARG A 212 10.63 -9.65 -9.90
CA ARG A 212 9.80 -10.81 -9.62
C ARG A 212 10.48 -12.12 -10.06
N MET A 213 11.08 -12.15 -11.24
CA MET A 213 11.81 -13.34 -11.73
C MET A 213 13.11 -13.62 -10.99
N THR A 214 13.84 -12.58 -10.59
CA THR A 214 15.03 -12.74 -9.76
C THR A 214 14.70 -13.49 -8.47
N ARG A 215 13.57 -13.16 -7.84
CA ARG A 215 13.10 -13.84 -6.63
C ARG A 215 12.81 -15.32 -6.85
N VAL A 216 12.10 -15.66 -7.92
CA VAL A 216 11.75 -17.05 -8.26
C VAL A 216 13.01 -17.88 -8.52
N LEU A 217 13.93 -17.36 -9.34
CA LEU A 217 15.19 -18.02 -9.66
C LEU A 217 16.04 -18.26 -8.41
N GLY A 218 16.12 -17.29 -7.52
CA GLY A 218 16.92 -17.42 -6.31
C GLY A 218 16.38 -18.46 -5.34
N ILE A 219 15.04 -18.60 -5.18
CA ILE A 219 14.46 -19.66 -4.33
C ILE A 219 14.83 -21.04 -4.89
N ALA A 220 14.71 -21.22 -6.20
CA ALA A 220 15.11 -22.47 -6.86
C ALA A 220 16.61 -22.76 -6.67
N ALA A 221 17.47 -21.74 -6.84
CA ALA A 221 18.91 -21.88 -6.69
C ALA A 221 19.31 -22.37 -5.28
N VAL A 222 18.69 -21.84 -4.22
CA VAL A 222 18.97 -22.27 -2.83
C VAL A 222 18.73 -23.77 -2.64
N LEU A 223 17.69 -24.33 -3.24
CA LEU A 223 17.41 -25.77 -3.14
C LEU A 223 18.49 -26.62 -3.83
N PHE A 224 18.99 -26.17 -4.99
CA PHE A 224 20.08 -26.87 -5.70
C PHE A 224 21.44 -26.74 -5.00
N MET A 225 21.64 -25.72 -4.16
CA MET A 225 22.88 -25.53 -3.42
C MET A 225 23.13 -26.58 -2.33
N ALA A 226 22.11 -27.33 -1.89
CA ALA A 226 22.26 -28.35 -0.84
C ALA A 226 23.30 -29.42 -1.18
N GLY A 227 23.34 -29.89 -2.44
CA GLY A 227 24.32 -30.88 -2.89
C GLY A 227 25.76 -30.34 -2.91
N LEU A 228 25.93 -29.06 -3.23
CA LEU A 228 27.25 -28.41 -3.25
C LEU A 228 27.79 -28.18 -1.83
N LEU A 229 26.92 -27.85 -0.87
CA LEU A 229 27.31 -27.73 0.55
C LEU A 229 27.83 -29.07 1.11
N LEU A 230 27.17 -30.17 0.76
CA LEU A 230 27.63 -31.52 1.10
C LEU A 230 29.02 -31.80 0.48
N ALA A 231 29.22 -31.43 -0.79
CA ALA A 231 30.50 -31.57 -1.48
C ALA A 231 31.63 -30.73 -0.84
N PHE A 232 31.34 -29.52 -0.35
CA PHE A 232 32.33 -28.73 0.40
C PHE A 232 32.67 -29.35 1.75
N GLY A 233 31.66 -29.86 2.48
CA GLY A 233 31.86 -30.55 3.75
C GLY A 233 32.79 -31.77 3.60
N THR A 234 32.61 -32.57 2.55
CA THR A 234 33.49 -33.71 2.26
C THR A 234 34.87 -33.26 1.80
N ALA A 235 34.97 -32.24 0.96
CA ALA A 235 36.25 -31.68 0.50
C ALA A 235 37.11 -31.13 1.66
N LEU A 236 36.50 -30.52 2.67
CA LEU A 236 37.21 -30.01 3.85
C LEU A 236 37.79 -31.13 4.73
N ARG A 237 37.14 -32.30 4.76
CA ARG A 237 37.58 -33.49 5.52
C ARG A 237 38.72 -34.25 4.85
N GLN A 238 38.93 -34.07 3.54
CA GLN A 238 40.01 -34.76 2.86
C GLN A 238 41.38 -34.22 3.31
N PRO A 239 42.34 -35.09 3.66
CA PRO A 239 43.69 -34.67 3.98
C PRO A 239 44.34 -34.02 2.76
N VAL A 240 45.20 -33.03 3.00
CA VAL A 240 45.99 -32.40 1.94
C VAL A 240 47.00 -33.45 1.45
N PRO A 241 46.97 -33.84 0.16
CA PRO A 241 48.00 -34.72 -0.37
C PRO A 241 49.35 -34.00 -0.21
N LYS A 242 50.29 -34.66 0.48
CA LYS A 242 51.64 -34.16 0.70
C LYS A 242 52.43 -34.14 -0.61
#